data_AF-A0A4Q3EE86-F1
#
_entry.id   AF-A0A4Q3EE86-F1
#
_cell.length_a   1.000
_cell.length_b   1.000
_cell.length_c   1.000
_cell.angle_alpha   90.00
_cell.angle_beta   90.00
_cell.angle_gamma   90.00
#
_symmetry.space_group_name_H-M   'P 1'
#
loop_
_entity.id
_entity.type
_entity.pdbx_description
1 polymer ?
#
loop_
_entity_poly.entity_id
_entity_poly.type
_entity_poly.pdbx_seq_one_letter_code
_entity_poly.pdbx_strand_id
1 'polypeptide(L)'
;MKFVKTDLLTLLISLFILSSCKKPDAVGLAIDPTQVINGTLLDTVSIVANTLRDDSVVTSNIVNSSSVYIAPLAYYKDPVFGVTEANVAMSIGTPSAIAFTKPTGSVTVDSAVLVLRYTSHGFYGDTTSTKYKLNVYQLAEQPLNQTYYNTKVWSYNPTIIGTGIFNARPSDSVKVLQIVTAAKDTVKKLPPQIRIPVSTSFVRSNILLTDSLKLIGTEAFKRYFKGLYLTFDKAQTTGTGGNFYLQTDSC
;
A
#
# COMPACT_ATOMS: atom_id res chain seq x y z
N MET A 1 8.87 -71.93 55.19
CA MET A 1 8.64 -70.91 54.15
C MET A 1 9.47 -71.28 52.93
N LYS A 2 8.80 -71.59 51.81
CA LYS A 2 9.45 -71.96 50.55
C LYS A 2 9.88 -70.68 49.83
N PHE A 3 11.13 -70.29 49.96
CA PHE A 3 11.76 -69.28 49.09
C PHE A 3 12.39 -70.01 47.90
N VAL A 4 11.54 -70.37 46.94
CA VAL A 4 11.38 -69.79 45.60
C VAL A 4 12.68 -69.81 44.78
N LYS A 5 12.82 -70.85 43.96
CA LYS A 5 13.84 -71.03 42.91
C LYS A 5 13.89 -69.88 41.88
N THR A 6 13.02 -68.88 41.99
CA THR A 6 13.00 -67.70 41.12
C THR A 6 14.09 -66.70 41.47
N ASP A 7 14.54 -66.60 42.73
CA ASP A 7 15.48 -65.54 43.14
C ASP A 7 16.90 -65.76 42.57
N LEU A 8 17.29 -67.03 42.39
CA LEU A 8 18.55 -67.37 41.71
C LEU A 8 18.45 -67.13 40.21
N LEU A 9 17.28 -67.38 39.62
CA LEU A 9 17.03 -67.17 38.18
C LEU A 9 16.98 -65.68 37.84
N THR A 10 16.35 -64.84 38.66
CA THR A 10 16.33 -63.39 38.48
C THR A 10 17.72 -62.78 38.63
N LEU A 11 18.53 -63.26 39.59
CA LEU A 11 19.93 -62.87 39.72
C LEU A 11 20.75 -63.26 38.49
N LEU A 12 20.60 -64.49 38.00
CA LEU A 12 21.33 -64.97 36.81
C LEU A 12 20.94 -64.18 35.55
N ILE A 13 19.65 -63.95 35.33
CA ILE A 13 19.17 -63.13 34.21
C ILE A 13 19.68 -61.70 34.32
N SER A 14 19.70 -61.11 35.53
CA SER A 14 20.22 -59.75 35.75
C SER A 14 21.73 -59.60 35.48
N LEU A 15 22.51 -60.68 35.61
CA LEU A 15 23.93 -60.68 35.30
C LEU A 15 24.20 -60.64 33.79
N PHE A 16 23.30 -61.23 32.97
CA PHE A 16 23.45 -61.24 31.52
C PHE A 16 23.05 -59.91 30.84
N ILE A 17 22.07 -59.17 31.39
CA ILE A 17 21.68 -57.84 30.85
C ILE A 17 22.73 -56.74 31.07
N LEU A 18 23.65 -56.91 32.03
CA LEU A 18 24.75 -55.96 32.27
C LEU A 18 25.92 -56.11 31.26
N SER A 19 25.96 -57.18 30.46
CA SER A 19 26.99 -57.38 29.43
C SER A 19 26.68 -56.75 28.06
N SER A 20 25.47 -56.19 27.88
CA SER A 20 24.99 -55.73 26.57
C SER A 20 25.33 -54.27 26.22
N CYS A 21 25.96 -53.51 27.11
CA CYS A 21 26.52 -52.20 26.77
C CYS A 21 27.98 -52.31 26.33
N LYS A 22 28.21 -52.92 25.16
CA LYS A 22 29.45 -52.71 24.40
C LYS A 22 29.23 -51.45 23.55
N LYS A 23 30.04 -50.41 23.75
CA LYS A 23 30.10 -49.29 22.80
C LYS A 23 30.50 -49.87 21.44
N PRO A 24 29.70 -49.70 20.37
CA PRO A 24 30.13 -50.09 19.05
C PRO A 24 31.16 -49.06 18.59
N ASP A 25 32.45 -49.32 18.85
CA ASP A 25 33.55 -48.46 18.40
C ASP A 25 33.79 -48.56 16.88
N ALA A 26 32.92 -49.24 16.14
CA ALA A 26 33.05 -49.41 14.69
C ALA A 26 31.68 -49.42 14.00
N VAL A 27 31.01 -48.26 13.97
CA VAL A 27 30.08 -47.96 12.88
C VAL A 27 30.78 -47.00 11.93
N GLY A 28 31.43 -47.60 10.94
CA GLY A 28 32.24 -46.97 9.90
C GLY A 28 33.16 -48.04 9.32
N LEU A 29 33.28 -48.13 8.00
CA LEU A 29 34.28 -49.01 7.39
C LEU A 29 35.63 -48.72 8.04
N ALA A 30 36.38 -49.77 8.41
CA ALA A 30 37.80 -49.65 8.69
C ALA A 30 38.48 -49.22 7.38
N ILE A 31 38.51 -47.92 7.13
CA ILE A 31 39.27 -47.32 6.06
C ILE A 31 40.74 -47.62 6.37
N ASP A 32 41.40 -48.31 5.45
CA ASP A 32 42.85 -48.50 5.48
C ASP A 32 43.50 -47.14 5.80
N PRO A 33 44.47 -47.05 6.74
CA PRO A 33 45.19 -45.81 7.03
C PRO A 33 45.80 -45.13 5.79
N THR A 34 46.01 -45.87 4.70
CA THR A 34 46.47 -45.37 3.39
C THR A 34 45.36 -44.85 2.48
N GLN A 35 44.09 -45.14 2.80
CA GLN A 35 42.87 -44.77 2.06
C GLN A 35 42.00 -43.77 2.84
N VAL A 36 42.52 -43.16 3.91
CA VAL A 36 41.80 -42.14 4.68
C VAL A 36 41.45 -40.98 3.75
N ILE A 37 40.15 -40.76 3.53
CA ILE A 37 39.65 -39.58 2.82
C ILE A 37 39.93 -38.38 3.74
N ASN A 38 41.06 -37.73 3.54
CA ASN A 38 41.40 -36.45 4.16
C ASN A 38 40.53 -35.35 3.53
N GLY A 39 39.35 -35.13 4.11
CA GLY A 39 38.56 -33.93 3.82
C GLY A 39 39.11 -32.75 4.60
N THR A 40 39.60 -31.73 3.92
CA THR A 40 39.83 -30.41 4.55
C THR A 40 38.48 -29.75 4.83
N LEU A 41 38.22 -29.44 6.10
CA LEU A 41 37.06 -28.67 6.52
C LEU A 41 37.26 -27.22 6.07
N LEU A 42 36.64 -26.86 4.94
CA LEU A 42 36.60 -25.50 4.43
C LEU A 42 35.55 -24.71 5.21
N ASP A 43 35.94 -24.15 6.35
CA ASP A 43 35.07 -23.39 7.28
C ASP A 43 35.03 -21.88 6.96
N THR A 44 35.73 -21.42 5.93
CA THR A 44 35.89 -19.98 5.66
C THR A 44 35.59 -19.66 4.21
N VAL A 45 34.31 -19.68 3.86
CA VAL A 45 33.85 -19.03 2.63
C VAL A 45 33.65 -17.55 2.92
N SER A 46 34.46 -16.70 2.28
CA SER A 46 34.27 -15.25 2.34
C SER A 46 33.25 -14.83 1.28
N ILE A 47 32.06 -14.41 1.72
CA ILE A 47 31.02 -13.87 0.84
C ILE A 47 31.20 -12.35 0.79
N VAL A 48 31.51 -11.82 -0.39
CA VAL A 48 31.48 -10.37 -0.63
C VAL A 48 30.13 -10.02 -1.25
N ALA A 49 29.27 -9.37 -0.48
CA ALA A 49 27.99 -8.87 -0.95
C ALA A 49 28.08 -7.36 -1.17
N ASN A 50 27.63 -6.90 -2.34
CA ASN A 50 27.52 -5.48 -2.67
C ASN A 50 26.04 -5.15 -2.93
N THR A 51 25.57 -4.04 -2.38
CA THR A 51 24.25 -3.50 -2.74
C THR A 51 24.36 -2.74 -4.06
N LEU A 52 23.62 -3.18 -5.07
CA LEU A 52 23.47 -2.43 -6.31
C LEU A 52 22.21 -1.57 -6.24
N ARG A 53 22.27 -0.38 -6.83
CA ARG A 53 21.10 0.47 -6.97
C ARG A 53 20.14 -0.19 -7.96
N ASP A 54 18.90 -0.36 -7.54
CA ASP A 54 17.85 -0.87 -8.42
C ASP A 54 17.53 0.13 -9.54
N ASP A 55 17.06 -0.36 -10.68
CA ASP A 55 16.67 0.50 -11.80
C ASP A 55 15.35 1.25 -11.50
N SER A 56 14.92 2.11 -12.42
CA SER A 56 13.65 2.79 -12.34
C SER A 56 12.47 1.81 -12.34
N VAL A 57 11.47 2.12 -11.53
CA VAL A 57 10.28 1.28 -11.34
C VAL A 57 9.08 1.97 -11.97
N VAL A 58 8.25 1.21 -12.70
CA VAL A 58 7.02 1.72 -13.30
C VAL A 58 6.03 2.09 -12.19
N THR A 59 5.48 3.31 -12.27
CA THR A 59 4.53 3.86 -11.29
C THR A 59 3.16 4.18 -11.88
N SER A 60 2.96 4.00 -13.18
CA SER A 60 1.69 4.18 -13.89
C SER A 60 0.96 2.85 -14.09
N ASN A 61 -0.38 2.87 -14.13
CA ASN A 61 -1.21 1.71 -14.48
C ASN A 61 -0.93 0.47 -13.63
N ILE A 62 -0.58 0.67 -12.35
CA ILE A 62 -0.35 -0.41 -11.39
C ILE A 62 -1.68 -1.10 -11.13
N VAL A 63 -1.70 -2.43 -11.24
CA VAL A 63 -2.85 -3.27 -10.89
C VAL A 63 -2.50 -4.13 -9.67
N ASN A 64 -3.47 -4.30 -8.77
CA ASN A 64 -3.33 -5.25 -7.68
C ASN A 64 -3.62 -6.70 -8.15
N SER A 65 -3.49 -7.66 -7.25
CA SER A 65 -3.76 -9.09 -7.52
C SER A 65 -5.20 -9.41 -7.93
N SER A 66 -6.14 -8.47 -7.77
CA SER A 66 -7.54 -8.60 -8.19
C SER A 66 -7.82 -7.82 -9.49
N SER A 67 -6.79 -7.44 -10.26
CA SER A 67 -6.89 -6.68 -11.51
C SER A 67 -7.58 -5.32 -11.35
N VAL A 68 -7.45 -4.70 -10.17
CA VAL A 68 -7.96 -3.35 -9.90
C VAL A 68 -6.80 -2.36 -9.99
N TYR A 69 -7.00 -1.27 -10.73
CA TYR A 69 -6.03 -0.18 -10.81
C TYR A 69 -5.87 0.51 -9.45
N ILE A 70 -4.62 0.72 -9.06
CA ILE A 70 -4.26 1.32 -7.78
C ILE A 70 -3.25 2.45 -7.95
N ALA A 71 -3.36 3.46 -7.10
CA ALA A 71 -2.37 4.51 -6.94
C ALA A 71 -1.82 4.50 -5.50
N PRO A 72 -0.53 4.18 -5.31
CA PRO A 72 0.12 4.27 -4.01
C PRO A 72 0.23 5.73 -3.56
N LEU A 73 -0.20 6.01 -2.33
CA LEU A 73 0.02 7.26 -1.61
C LEU A 73 0.68 6.90 -0.28
N ALA A 74 1.89 7.39 -0.01
CA ALA A 74 2.66 6.92 1.13
C ALA A 74 3.48 8.01 1.77
N TYR A 75 3.52 7.96 3.09
CA TYR A 75 4.57 8.56 3.91
C TYR A 75 4.73 7.65 5.12
N TYR A 76 5.71 6.76 5.06
CA TYR A 76 5.95 5.73 6.06
C TYR A 76 7.43 5.75 6.48
N LYS A 77 7.68 5.78 7.79
CA LYS A 77 9.00 5.83 8.40
C LYS A 77 9.27 4.49 9.07
N ASP A 78 10.03 3.64 8.38
CA ASP A 78 10.50 2.38 8.93
C ASP A 78 11.84 2.57 9.65
N PRO A 79 12.02 2.07 10.88
CA PRO A 79 13.28 2.20 11.61
C PRO A 79 14.47 1.51 10.94
N VAL A 80 14.23 0.48 10.11
CA VAL A 80 15.26 -0.32 9.44
C VAL A 80 15.42 0.10 7.98
N PHE A 81 14.31 0.21 7.24
CA PHE A 81 14.32 0.48 5.79
C PHE A 81 14.27 1.97 5.43
N GLY A 82 14.08 2.86 6.41
CA GLY A 82 14.02 4.30 6.20
C GLY A 82 12.64 4.79 5.73
N VAL A 83 12.63 5.89 4.98
CA VAL A 83 11.39 6.58 4.61
C VAL A 83 10.90 6.13 3.24
N THR A 84 9.68 5.61 3.19
CA THR A 84 8.93 5.37 1.94
C THR A 84 8.00 6.54 1.68
N GLU A 85 8.09 7.13 0.48
CA GLU A 85 7.23 8.22 0.04
C GLU A 85 6.64 7.90 -1.34
N ALA A 86 5.34 8.12 -1.48
CA ALA A 86 4.64 8.06 -2.76
C ALA A 86 3.59 9.16 -2.81
N ASN A 87 3.54 9.89 -3.92
CA ASN A 87 2.59 10.96 -4.16
C ASN A 87 1.75 10.60 -5.39
N VAL A 88 0.51 11.07 -5.44
CA VAL A 88 -0.42 10.71 -6.52
C VAL A 88 -0.65 11.91 -7.42
N ALA A 89 -0.30 11.78 -8.69
CA ALA A 89 -0.76 12.66 -9.76
C ALA A 89 -1.92 11.96 -10.49
N MET A 90 -3.08 12.59 -10.54
CA MET A 90 -4.28 12.01 -11.15
C MET A 90 -4.89 12.95 -12.18
N SER A 91 -5.36 12.37 -13.28
CA SER A 91 -6.20 13.06 -14.26
C SER A 91 -7.66 12.99 -13.83
N ILE A 92 -8.46 14.00 -14.17
CA ILE A 92 -9.91 14.01 -13.89
C ILE A 92 -10.64 14.25 -15.20
N GLY A 93 -11.56 13.34 -15.53
CA GLY A 93 -12.45 13.45 -16.67
C GLY A 93 -13.82 14.05 -16.33
N THR A 94 -14.65 14.26 -17.34
CA THR A 94 -16.06 14.60 -17.16
C THR A 94 -16.86 13.39 -16.67
N PRO A 95 -17.99 13.57 -15.95
CA PRO A 95 -18.79 12.46 -15.41
C PRO A 95 -19.34 11.49 -16.46
N SER A 96 -19.42 11.93 -17.72
CA SER A 96 -19.89 11.16 -18.87
C SER A 96 -19.03 11.52 -20.09
N ALA A 97 -19.12 10.68 -21.13
CA ALA A 97 -18.55 10.96 -22.45
C ALA A 97 -19.24 12.13 -23.17
N ILE A 98 -20.38 12.59 -22.66
CA ILE A 98 -21.14 13.73 -23.19
C ILE A 98 -20.64 15.03 -22.55
N ALA A 99 -20.71 16.14 -23.29
CA ALA A 99 -20.44 17.48 -22.80
C ALA A 99 -21.18 17.75 -21.47
N PHE A 100 -20.45 18.27 -20.49
CA PHE A 100 -21.06 18.66 -19.22
C PHE A 100 -21.87 19.95 -19.43
N THR A 101 -23.19 19.83 -19.41
CA THR A 101 -24.09 20.98 -19.45
C THR A 101 -24.15 21.62 -18.07
N LYS A 102 -23.70 22.88 -18.00
CA LYS A 102 -23.79 23.66 -16.78
C LYS A 102 -25.27 23.93 -16.42
N PRO A 103 -25.65 23.87 -15.14
CA PRO A 103 -27.00 24.26 -14.73
C PRO A 103 -27.28 25.72 -15.09
N THR A 104 -28.52 26.03 -15.48
CA THR A 104 -28.95 27.41 -15.76
C THR A 104 -29.26 28.15 -14.45
N GLY A 105 -29.04 29.47 -14.44
CA GLY A 105 -29.30 30.33 -13.27
C GLY A 105 -28.09 30.58 -12.37
N SER A 106 -28.34 31.12 -11.17
CA SER A 106 -27.29 31.36 -10.16
C SER A 106 -26.96 30.06 -9.44
N VAL A 107 -25.84 29.43 -9.80
CA VAL A 107 -25.36 28.21 -9.16
C VAL A 107 -24.39 28.58 -8.04
N THR A 108 -24.63 28.10 -6.82
CA THR A 108 -23.72 28.23 -5.68
C THR A 108 -23.16 26.86 -5.28
N VAL A 109 -21.89 26.81 -4.89
CA VAL A 109 -21.26 25.60 -4.36
C VAL A 109 -21.33 25.66 -2.85
N ASP A 110 -22.14 24.78 -2.25
CA ASP A 110 -22.21 24.63 -0.80
C ASP A 110 -20.96 23.90 -0.26
N SER A 111 -20.64 22.74 -0.84
CA SER A 111 -19.42 22.00 -0.50
C SER A 111 -18.84 21.23 -1.69
N ALA A 112 -17.53 20.98 -1.65
CA ALA A 112 -16.84 20.11 -2.58
C ALA A 112 -15.89 19.19 -1.82
N VAL A 113 -15.91 17.90 -2.15
CA VAL A 113 -15.14 16.88 -1.44
C VAL A 113 -14.49 15.93 -2.44
N LEU A 114 -13.17 15.80 -2.38
CA LEU A 114 -12.43 14.76 -3.08
C LEU A 114 -12.57 13.44 -2.30
N VAL A 115 -13.07 12.40 -2.97
CA VAL A 115 -13.31 11.09 -2.38
C VAL A 115 -12.30 10.10 -2.95
N LEU A 116 -11.45 9.54 -2.09
CA LEU A 116 -10.42 8.58 -2.46
C LEU A 116 -10.75 7.24 -1.81
N ARG A 117 -11.12 6.25 -2.61
CA ARG A 117 -11.51 4.93 -2.10
C ARG A 117 -10.27 4.09 -1.84
N TYR A 118 -10.28 3.33 -0.75
CA TYR A 118 -9.28 2.28 -0.56
C TYR A 118 -9.57 1.10 -1.49
N THR A 119 -8.52 0.44 -1.97
CA THR A 119 -8.68 -0.93 -2.50
C THR A 119 -8.88 -1.93 -1.36
N SER A 120 -9.31 -3.15 -1.68
CA SER A 120 -9.39 -4.25 -0.69
C SER A 120 -8.01 -4.52 -0.11
N HIS A 121 -7.88 -4.54 1.22
CA HIS A 121 -6.60 -4.62 1.94
C HIS A 121 -5.60 -3.51 1.53
N GLY A 122 -6.13 -2.35 1.11
CA GLY A 122 -5.38 -1.25 0.51
C GLY A 122 -4.65 -0.34 1.50
N PHE A 123 -4.15 -0.86 2.61
CA PHE A 123 -3.41 -0.07 3.59
C PHE A 123 -2.42 -0.90 4.39
N TYR A 124 -1.23 -0.33 4.61
CA TYR A 124 -0.21 -0.86 5.49
C TYR A 124 0.35 0.26 6.38
N GLY A 125 0.39 0.06 7.69
CA GLY A 125 0.87 1.06 8.65
C GLY A 125 -0.04 1.15 9.88
N ASP A 126 0.07 2.25 10.61
CA ASP A 126 -0.69 2.44 11.84
C ASP A 126 -2.01 3.19 11.60
N THR A 127 -3.13 2.55 11.97
CA THR A 127 -4.49 3.11 11.85
C THR A 127 -4.93 3.90 13.09
N THR A 128 -4.21 3.80 14.19
CA THR A 128 -4.66 4.23 15.52
C THR A 128 -3.96 5.52 15.98
N SER A 129 -2.63 5.51 16.08
CA SER A 129 -1.86 6.62 16.67
C SER A 129 -1.43 7.65 15.64
N THR A 130 -1.26 7.24 14.38
CA THR A 130 -0.81 8.08 13.28
C THR A 130 -1.93 8.98 12.74
N LYS A 131 -1.68 10.29 12.71
CA LYS A 131 -2.53 11.28 12.03
C LYS A 131 -1.87 11.70 10.73
N TYR A 132 -2.61 11.57 9.63
CA TYR A 132 -2.18 11.93 8.28
C TYR A 132 -2.71 13.29 7.89
N LYS A 133 -1.83 14.19 7.43
CA LYS A 133 -2.22 15.49 6.83
C LYS A 133 -2.02 15.40 5.33
N LEU A 134 -3.11 15.32 4.57
CA LEU A 134 -3.07 15.25 3.10
C LEU A 134 -3.37 16.63 2.51
N ASN A 135 -2.50 17.09 1.62
CA ASN A 135 -2.68 18.31 0.85
C ASN A 135 -2.93 17.98 -0.63
N VAL A 136 -3.83 18.74 -1.24
CA VAL A 136 -4.24 18.60 -2.63
C VAL A 136 -3.90 19.88 -3.36
N TYR A 137 -3.25 19.74 -4.51
CA TYR A 137 -2.82 20.80 -5.41
C TYR A 137 -3.37 20.55 -6.81
N GLN A 138 -3.44 21.60 -7.63
CA GLN A 138 -3.73 21.44 -9.06
C GLN A 138 -2.43 21.19 -9.83
N LEU A 139 -2.44 20.23 -10.76
CA LEU A 139 -1.31 19.98 -11.64
C LEU A 139 -1.10 21.12 -12.64
N ALA A 140 0.17 21.42 -12.93
CA ALA A 140 0.59 22.40 -13.94
C ALA A 140 0.84 21.76 -15.31
N GLU A 141 0.93 20.43 -15.37
CA GLU A 141 1.04 19.61 -16.58
C GLU A 141 -0.03 18.49 -16.56
N GLN A 142 -0.46 18.03 -17.74
CA GLN A 142 -1.48 16.98 -17.84
C GLN A 142 -0.83 15.59 -17.81
N PRO A 143 -1.30 14.65 -16.99
CA PRO A 143 -0.98 13.23 -17.14
C PRO A 143 -1.55 12.67 -18.46
N LEU A 144 -0.68 12.05 -19.25
CA LEU A 144 -0.99 11.42 -20.53
C LEU A 144 -1.07 9.90 -20.36
N ASN A 145 -1.69 9.22 -21.32
CA ASN A 145 -1.70 7.75 -21.36
C ASN A 145 -0.34 7.24 -21.86
N GLN A 146 0.63 7.14 -20.94
CA GLN A 146 1.97 6.62 -21.18
C GLN A 146 2.52 5.98 -19.89
N THR A 147 3.59 5.21 -20.04
CA THR A 147 4.32 4.65 -18.90
C THR A 147 5.09 5.75 -18.17
N TYR A 148 4.86 5.87 -16.88
CA TYR A 148 5.62 6.72 -15.96
C TYR A 148 6.45 5.87 -15.00
N TYR A 149 7.60 6.40 -14.61
CA TYR A 149 8.52 5.77 -13.67
C TYR A 149 8.66 6.64 -12.41
N ASN A 150 9.20 6.05 -11.35
CA ASN A 150 9.50 6.73 -10.07
C ASN A 150 10.46 7.94 -10.20
N THR A 151 11.10 8.11 -11.36
CA THR A 151 11.94 9.28 -11.68
C THR A 151 11.13 10.48 -12.20
N LYS A 152 9.85 10.31 -12.56
CA LYS A 152 9.00 11.41 -13.05
C LYS A 152 8.65 12.36 -11.91
N VAL A 153 9.08 13.61 -12.04
CA VAL A 153 8.65 14.72 -11.18
C VAL A 153 7.48 15.44 -11.85
N TRP A 154 6.40 15.63 -11.08
CA TRP A 154 5.19 16.34 -11.52
C TRP A 154 5.25 17.81 -11.14
N SER A 155 4.94 18.67 -12.09
CA SER A 155 4.77 20.11 -11.87
C SER A 155 3.35 20.40 -11.38
N TYR A 156 3.21 21.16 -10.29
CA TYR A 156 1.92 21.56 -9.71
C TYR A 156 1.96 23.00 -9.20
N ASN A 157 0.79 23.62 -9.06
CA ASN A 157 0.66 24.95 -8.46
C ASN A 157 0.83 24.85 -6.93
N PRO A 158 1.69 25.66 -6.29
CA PRO A 158 1.93 25.60 -4.84
C PRO A 158 0.72 26.02 -3.98
N THR A 159 -0.35 26.55 -4.58
CA THR A 159 -1.58 26.91 -3.86
C THR A 159 -2.34 25.65 -3.46
N ILE A 160 -2.53 25.44 -2.16
CA ILE A 160 -3.35 24.35 -1.63
C ILE A 160 -4.82 24.58 -2.01
N ILE A 161 -5.42 23.62 -2.71
CA ILE A 161 -6.84 23.67 -3.11
C ILE A 161 -7.71 22.80 -2.22
N GLY A 162 -7.14 21.87 -1.47
CA GLY A 162 -7.84 21.00 -0.53
C GLY A 162 -6.89 20.43 0.52
N THR A 163 -7.38 20.23 1.74
CA THR A 163 -6.56 19.68 2.82
C THR A 163 -7.42 18.99 3.87
N GLY A 164 -6.87 17.95 4.51
CA GLY A 164 -7.56 17.22 5.56
C GLY A 164 -6.61 16.52 6.52
N ILE A 165 -7.03 16.38 7.78
CA ILE A 165 -6.36 15.57 8.79
C ILE A 165 -7.25 14.39 9.13
N PHE A 166 -6.70 13.18 9.09
CA PHE A 166 -7.46 11.96 9.36
C PHE A 166 -6.58 10.84 9.94
N ASN A 167 -7.21 9.84 10.53
CA ASN A 167 -6.59 8.53 10.75
C ASN A 167 -6.96 7.61 9.59
N ALA A 168 -6.06 6.69 9.22
CA ALA A 168 -6.37 5.68 8.22
C ALA A 168 -7.48 4.75 8.73
N ARG A 169 -8.52 4.55 7.91
CA ARG A 169 -9.64 3.64 8.25
C ARG A 169 -9.98 2.74 7.06
N PRO A 170 -9.10 1.81 6.68
CA PRO A 170 -9.28 0.98 5.48
C PRO A 170 -10.42 -0.04 5.58
N SER A 171 -10.94 -0.30 6.78
CA SER A 171 -12.03 -1.27 7.03
C SER A 171 -13.33 -0.61 7.53
N ASP A 172 -13.32 0.69 7.81
CA ASP A 172 -14.50 1.41 8.32
C ASP A 172 -15.30 2.01 7.16
N SER A 173 -16.55 1.60 7.04
CA SER A 173 -17.46 2.15 6.05
C SER A 173 -17.88 3.57 6.41
N VAL A 174 -18.03 4.44 5.40
CA VAL A 174 -18.51 5.81 5.64
C VAL A 174 -20.01 5.88 5.39
N LYS A 175 -20.76 6.45 6.33
CA LYS A 175 -22.19 6.79 6.12
C LYS A 175 -22.27 8.20 5.54
N VAL A 176 -22.94 8.34 4.39
CA VAL A 176 -23.14 9.63 3.72
C VAL A 176 -24.64 9.83 3.46
N LEU A 177 -25.10 11.07 3.61
CA LEU A 177 -26.46 11.45 3.23
C LEU A 177 -26.56 11.42 1.70
N GLN A 178 -27.49 10.60 1.21
CA GLN A 178 -27.89 10.57 -0.18
C GLN A 178 -29.11 11.46 -0.35
N ILE A 179 -28.93 12.53 -1.13
CA ILE A 179 -30.02 13.42 -1.53
C ILE A 179 -30.88 12.68 -2.54
N VAL A 180 -32.18 12.58 -2.27
CA VAL A 180 -33.15 11.93 -3.16
C VAL A 180 -34.13 12.98 -3.66
N THR A 181 -34.16 13.22 -4.98
CA THR A 181 -35.08 14.18 -5.59
C THR A 181 -36.53 13.84 -5.24
N ALA A 182 -37.26 14.80 -4.67
CA ALA A 182 -38.66 14.67 -4.27
C ALA A 182 -38.97 13.59 -3.20
N ALA A 183 -37.99 13.15 -2.42
CA ALA A 183 -38.18 12.26 -1.28
C ALA A 183 -37.34 12.68 -0.07
N LYS A 184 -37.52 12.00 1.07
CA LYS A 184 -36.65 12.21 2.24
C LYS A 184 -35.25 11.69 1.95
N ASP A 185 -34.25 12.45 2.37
CA ASP A 185 -32.86 12.02 2.29
C ASP A 185 -32.62 10.71 3.05
N THR A 186 -31.76 9.88 2.50
CA THR A 186 -31.45 8.56 3.06
C THR A 186 -29.98 8.47 3.44
N VAL A 187 -29.67 7.60 4.40
CA VAL A 187 -28.27 7.34 4.78
C VAL A 187 -27.77 6.15 3.95
N LYS A 188 -26.78 6.39 3.09
CA LYS A 188 -26.11 5.33 2.33
C LYS A 188 -24.79 4.95 3.00
N LYS A 189 -24.59 3.64 3.18
CA LYS A 189 -23.31 3.07 3.61
C LYS A 189 -22.42 2.90 2.38
N LEU A 190 -21.29 3.60 2.37
CA LEU A 190 -20.28 3.55 1.31
C LEU A 190 -19.05 2.75 1.77
N PRO A 191 -18.29 2.18 0.82
CA PRO A 191 -17.04 1.51 1.14
C PRO A 191 -16.05 2.47 1.83
N PRO A 192 -15.04 1.92 2.53
CA PRO A 192 -13.99 2.71 3.16
C PRO A 192 -13.35 3.69 2.16
N GLN A 193 -13.25 4.96 2.57
CA GLN A 193 -12.75 6.03 1.72
C GLN A 193 -12.22 7.20 2.55
N ILE A 194 -11.19 7.86 2.02
CA ILE A 194 -10.68 9.15 2.50
C ILE A 194 -11.51 10.25 1.84
N ARG A 195 -11.87 11.28 2.62
CA ARG A 195 -12.65 12.42 2.14
C ARG A 195 -11.90 13.70 2.47
N ILE A 196 -11.46 14.42 1.45
CA ILE A 196 -10.72 15.68 1.60
C ILE A 196 -11.59 16.84 1.11
N PRO A 197 -11.96 17.79 1.98
CA PRO A 197 -12.63 19.01 1.57
C PRO A 197 -11.76 19.79 0.57
N VAL A 198 -12.40 20.28 -0.49
CA VAL A 198 -11.79 21.10 -1.53
C VAL A 198 -12.43 22.48 -1.51
N SER A 199 -11.63 23.51 -1.81
CA SER A 199 -12.07 24.90 -1.88
C SER A 199 -13.26 25.06 -2.82
N THR A 200 -14.36 25.59 -2.29
CA THR A 200 -15.58 25.87 -3.07
C THR A 200 -15.34 26.97 -4.10
N SER A 201 -14.46 27.94 -3.82
CA SER A 201 -14.09 28.98 -4.78
C SER A 201 -13.26 28.43 -5.94
N PHE A 202 -12.37 27.47 -5.66
CA PHE A 202 -11.61 26.76 -6.69
C PHE A 202 -12.53 25.99 -7.62
N VAL A 203 -13.46 25.19 -7.07
CA VAL A 203 -14.42 24.41 -7.85
C VAL A 203 -15.37 25.30 -8.65
N ARG A 204 -15.88 26.38 -8.03
CA ARG A 204 -16.72 27.37 -8.70
C ARG A 204 -16.00 27.94 -9.92
N SER A 205 -14.76 28.37 -9.78
CA SER A 205 -14.02 29.04 -10.85
C SER A 205 -13.55 28.08 -11.95
N ASN A 206 -13.03 26.90 -11.57
CA ASN A 206 -12.38 25.97 -12.51
C ASN A 206 -13.31 24.91 -13.09
N ILE A 207 -14.52 24.73 -12.54
CA ILE A 207 -15.46 23.72 -13.04
C ILE A 207 -16.78 24.37 -13.45
N LEU A 208 -17.39 25.18 -12.59
CA LEU A 208 -18.74 25.71 -12.86
C LEU A 208 -18.75 26.97 -13.75
N LEU A 209 -17.81 27.88 -13.57
CA LEU A 209 -17.75 29.15 -14.30
C LEU A 209 -16.82 29.11 -15.52
N THR A 210 -16.16 27.99 -15.78
CA THR A 210 -15.27 27.85 -16.94
C THR A 210 -16.04 27.82 -18.25
N ASP A 211 -15.38 28.11 -19.37
CA ASP A 211 -15.97 28.13 -20.72
C ASP A 211 -16.59 26.76 -21.09
N SER A 212 -17.75 26.74 -21.74
CA SER A 212 -18.39 25.49 -22.20
C SER A 212 -17.51 24.70 -23.18
N LEU A 213 -16.65 25.36 -23.96
CA LEU A 213 -15.69 24.70 -24.85
C LEU A 213 -14.67 23.85 -24.09
N LYS A 214 -14.37 24.20 -22.83
CA LYS A 214 -13.49 23.42 -21.96
C LYS A 214 -14.19 22.22 -21.32
N LEU A 215 -15.53 22.19 -21.36
CA LEU A 215 -16.39 21.15 -20.78
C LEU A 215 -17.04 20.25 -21.85
N ILE A 216 -16.71 20.46 -23.13
CA ILE A 216 -17.33 19.77 -24.26
C ILE A 216 -17.01 18.26 -24.30
N GLY A 217 -15.95 17.84 -23.60
CA GLY A 217 -15.63 16.42 -23.42
C GLY A 217 -14.39 16.21 -22.55
N THR A 218 -14.16 14.95 -22.20
CA THR A 218 -13.08 14.52 -21.29
C THR A 218 -11.71 15.06 -21.70
N GLU A 219 -11.33 14.97 -22.97
CA GLU A 219 -9.99 15.39 -23.41
C GLU A 219 -9.80 16.92 -23.39
N ALA A 220 -10.83 17.68 -23.73
CA ALA A 220 -10.80 19.14 -23.61
C ALA A 220 -10.68 19.56 -22.13
N PHE A 221 -11.44 18.88 -21.26
CA PHE A 221 -11.40 19.13 -19.83
C PHE A 221 -10.06 18.75 -19.21
N LYS A 222 -9.49 17.58 -19.54
CA LYS A 222 -8.18 17.14 -19.05
C LYS A 222 -7.07 18.12 -19.44
N ARG A 223 -7.08 18.66 -20.66
CA ARG A 223 -6.08 19.68 -21.09
C ARG A 223 -6.20 20.98 -20.31
N TYR A 224 -7.43 21.40 -20.00
CA TYR A 224 -7.69 22.63 -19.26
C TYR A 224 -7.43 22.47 -17.75
N PHE A 225 -8.04 21.46 -17.13
CA PHE A 225 -8.00 21.23 -15.69
C PHE A 225 -6.70 20.59 -15.23
N LYS A 226 -6.04 19.83 -16.11
CA LYS A 226 -4.75 19.11 -15.96
C LYS A 226 -4.73 17.99 -14.93
N GLY A 227 -5.48 18.14 -13.84
CA GLY A 227 -5.64 17.12 -12.81
C GLY A 227 -5.20 17.60 -11.43
N LEU A 228 -5.07 16.65 -10.51
CA LEU A 228 -4.75 16.91 -9.11
C LEU A 228 -3.47 16.21 -8.69
N TYR A 229 -2.74 16.83 -7.78
CA TYR A 229 -1.56 16.28 -7.12
C TYR A 229 -1.81 16.17 -5.63
N LEU A 230 -1.58 14.97 -5.08
CA LEU A 230 -1.84 14.62 -3.69
C LEU A 230 -0.51 14.26 -3.04
N THR A 231 -0.22 14.90 -1.91
CA THR A 231 0.99 14.63 -1.13
C THR A 231 0.74 14.83 0.36
N PHE A 232 1.39 14.00 1.19
CA PHE A 232 1.34 14.17 2.62
C PHE A 232 2.22 15.35 3.07
N ASP A 233 1.68 16.17 3.97
CA ASP A 233 2.47 17.13 4.72
C ASP A 233 3.33 16.37 5.73
N LYS A 234 4.64 16.34 5.47
CA LYS A 234 5.63 15.60 6.24
C LYS A 234 5.82 16.15 7.66
N ALA A 235 5.56 17.45 7.85
CA ALA A 235 5.70 18.11 9.14
C ALA A 235 4.47 17.88 10.03
N GLN A 236 3.29 17.75 9.42
CA GLN A 236 2.01 17.59 10.12
C GLN A 236 1.53 16.13 10.19
N THR A 237 2.14 15.23 9.42
CA THR A 237 1.89 13.79 9.55
C THR A 237 2.73 13.22 10.69
N THR A 238 2.05 12.71 11.71
CA THR A 238 2.66 12.25 12.98
C THR A 238 2.81 10.74 13.01
N GLY A 239 3.64 10.20 13.91
CA GLY A 239 3.82 8.76 14.06
C GLY A 239 4.69 8.12 12.97
N THR A 240 4.57 6.80 12.82
CA THR A 240 5.33 6.00 11.83
C THR A 240 4.76 6.14 10.42
N GLY A 241 3.54 6.64 10.25
CA GLY A 241 2.95 6.86 8.94
C GLY A 241 2.35 5.59 8.34
N GLY A 242 2.27 5.52 7.01
CA GLY A 242 1.69 4.37 6.31
C GLY A 242 1.63 4.50 4.80
N ASN A 243 1.33 3.38 4.16
CA ASN A 243 1.18 3.19 2.73
C ASN A 243 -0.30 2.95 2.43
N PHE A 244 -0.86 3.78 1.55
CA PHE A 244 -2.24 3.71 1.09
C PHE A 244 -2.25 3.24 -0.35
N TYR A 245 -3.12 2.29 -0.67
CA TYR A 245 -3.38 1.85 -2.03
C TYR A 245 -4.79 2.32 -2.41
N LEU A 246 -4.85 3.44 -3.12
CA LEU A 246 -6.10 4.06 -3.54
C LEU A 246 -6.61 3.34 -4.77
N GLN A 247 -7.89 3.00 -4.80
CA GLN A 247 -8.54 2.47 -5.98
C GLN A 247 -8.73 3.60 -6.99
N THR A 248 -8.26 3.40 -8.23
CA THR A 248 -8.41 4.34 -9.34
C THR A 248 -9.10 3.68 -10.53
N ASP A 249 -9.51 4.49 -11.49
CA ASP A 249 -9.69 4.06 -12.88
C ASP A 249 -8.33 3.93 -13.59
N SER A 250 -8.31 3.26 -14.74
CA SER A 250 -7.12 3.19 -15.60
C SER A 250 -6.71 4.58 -16.06
N CYS A 251 -5.40 4.90 -16.10
CA CYS A 251 -4.89 6.11 -16.71
C CYS A 251 -4.92 6.03 -18.25
#